data_AF-A0A167WG05-F1
#
_entry.id   AF-A0A167WG05-F1
#
_cell.length_a   1.000
_cell.length_b   1.000
_cell.length_c   1.000
_cell.angle_alpha   90.00
_cell.angle_beta   90.00
_cell.angle_gamma   90.00
#
_symmetry.space_group_name_H-M   'P 1'
#
loop_
_entity.id
_entity.type
_entity.pdbx_description
1 polymer ?
#
loop_
_entity_poly.entity_id
_entity_poly.type
_entity_poly.pdbx_seq_one_letter_code
_entity_poly.pdbx_strand_id
1 'polypeptide(L)'
;MQVVLLFAVQPYLALTLPVCAVIVYVVQKRYLRTSRQLRRIELESQSAIYFNFLETIQGLSTIQTFQWRKPVALGFAACLDEAQQPLYLRLCLQRWLNVVLDMVVACLAVGIVWLAVAATNGAAILPLPTTSAGTITGGQVGVALNIILVTNTTLLRLVQAWTNLEISLGAVARLREAVEETPQEENRSEVQRQHRERWRYGNIENAGRLAGNEIPNNWPEAGDVKFSNVTASYR
;
A
#
# COMPACT_ATOMS: atom_id res chain seq x y z
N MET A 1 0.00 16.68 -20.96
CA MET A 1 0.52 17.96 -21.49
C MET A 1 2.05 17.97 -21.57
N GLN A 2 2.80 17.82 -20.46
CA GLN A 2 4.28 17.87 -20.49
C GLN A 2 4.96 16.73 -21.26
N VAL A 3 4.43 15.49 -21.19
CA VAL A 3 4.95 14.34 -21.97
C VAL A 3 4.73 14.50 -23.48
N VAL A 4 3.69 15.23 -23.87
CA VAL A 4 3.38 15.52 -25.28
C VAL A 4 4.34 16.58 -25.83
N LEU A 5 4.68 17.60 -25.03
CA LEU A 5 5.75 18.56 -25.37
C LEU A 5 7.13 17.88 -25.46
N LEU A 6 7.41 16.92 -24.58
CA LEU A 6 8.62 16.07 -24.63
C LEU A 6 8.77 15.34 -25.96
N PHE A 7 7.68 14.75 -26.47
CA PHE A 7 7.66 14.05 -27.76
C PHE A 7 7.66 15.00 -28.96
N ALA A 8 7.03 16.17 -28.84
CA ALA A 8 6.86 17.11 -29.95
C ALA A 8 8.06 18.04 -30.16
N VAL A 9 8.86 18.32 -29.12
CA VAL A 9 9.88 19.39 -29.18
C VAL A 9 11.22 18.91 -29.73
N GLN A 10 11.64 17.64 -29.55
CA GLN A 10 12.99 17.23 -29.98
C GLN A 10 13.14 15.70 -30.15
N PRO A 11 13.19 15.13 -31.38
CA PRO A 11 13.44 13.69 -31.61
C PRO A 11 14.81 13.22 -31.10
N TYR A 12 15.74 14.14 -30.81
CA TYR A 12 17.04 13.85 -30.22
C TYR A 12 16.97 13.28 -28.79
N LEU A 13 15.89 13.56 -28.05
CA LEU A 13 15.68 12.97 -26.72
C LEU A 13 15.24 11.49 -26.80
N ALA A 14 14.71 11.04 -27.94
CA ALA A 14 14.30 9.66 -28.13
C ALA A 14 15.47 8.67 -28.02
N LEU A 15 16.72 9.11 -28.25
CA LEU A 15 17.92 8.28 -28.11
C LEU A 15 18.39 8.16 -26.65
N THR A 16 18.24 9.20 -25.83
CA THR A 16 18.63 9.18 -24.40
C THR A 16 17.55 8.56 -23.51
N LEU A 17 16.30 8.56 -23.98
CA LEU A 17 15.15 7.96 -23.32
C LEU A 17 15.30 6.45 -23.01
N PRO A 18 15.73 5.56 -23.93
CA PRO A 18 15.87 4.14 -23.62
C PRO A 18 16.94 3.87 -22.56
N VAL A 19 18.07 4.60 -22.58
CA VAL A 19 19.13 4.45 -21.58
C VAL A 19 18.62 4.89 -20.20
N CYS A 20 17.92 6.03 -20.13
CA CYS A 20 17.30 6.51 -18.90
C CYS A 20 16.23 5.53 -18.38
N ALA A 21 15.36 5.04 -19.27
CA ALA A 21 14.30 4.10 -18.93
C ALA A 21 14.85 2.79 -18.33
N VAL A 22 15.94 2.26 -18.88
CA VAL A 22 16.59 1.04 -18.34
C VAL A 22 17.14 1.29 -16.94
N ILE A 23 17.84 2.40 -16.72
CA ILE A 23 18.41 2.75 -15.41
C ILE A 23 17.29 2.94 -14.38
N VAL A 24 16.28 3.73 -14.71
CA VAL A 24 15.11 3.98 -13.86
C VAL A 24 14.38 2.68 -13.56
N TYR A 25 14.20 1.80 -14.55
CA TYR A 25 13.54 0.51 -14.37
C TYR A 25 14.28 -0.39 -13.38
N VAL A 26 15.62 -0.46 -13.49
CA VAL A 26 16.43 -1.24 -12.55
C VAL A 26 16.34 -0.67 -11.13
N VAL A 27 16.45 0.65 -10.99
CA VAL A 27 16.32 1.35 -9.70
C VAL A 27 14.92 1.13 -9.10
N GLN A 28 13.87 1.29 -9.89
CA GLN A 28 12.48 1.09 -9.48
C GLN A 28 12.23 -0.35 -9.06
N LYS A 29 12.75 -1.34 -9.80
CA LYS A 29 12.62 -2.77 -9.45
C LYS A 29 13.27 -3.08 -8.10
N ARG A 30 14.46 -2.53 -7.83
CA ARG A 30 15.14 -2.70 -6.53
C ARG A 30 14.39 -1.98 -5.42
N TYR A 31 13.98 -0.74 -5.64
CA TYR A 31 13.23 0.07 -4.70
C TYR A 31 11.91 -0.59 -4.29
N LEU A 32 11.12 -1.08 -5.25
CA LEU A 32 9.83 -1.71 -5.00
C LEU A 32 9.96 -2.95 -4.11
N ARG A 33 10.97 -3.79 -4.36
CA ARG A 33 11.21 -5.00 -3.55
C ARG A 33 11.51 -4.63 -2.09
N THR A 34 12.41 -3.67 -1.87
CA THR A 34 12.79 -3.22 -0.53
C THR A 34 11.61 -2.52 0.17
N SER A 35 10.89 -1.65 -0.54
CA SER A 35 9.72 -0.93 -0.02
C SER A 35 8.63 -1.89 0.46
N ARG A 36 8.32 -2.94 -0.31
CA ARG A 36 7.34 -3.97 0.09
C ARG A 36 7.73 -4.71 1.36
N GLN A 37 8.98 -5.14 1.47
CA GLN A 37 9.47 -5.83 2.67
C GLN A 37 9.42 -4.92 3.89
N LEU A 38 9.85 -3.67 3.73
CA LEU A 38 9.83 -2.69 4.81
C LEU A 38 8.42 -2.37 5.28
N ARG A 39 7.47 -2.29 4.34
CA ARG A 39 6.05 -2.07 4.65
C ARG A 39 5.47 -3.20 5.50
N ARG A 40 5.87 -4.45 5.26
CA ARG A 40 5.43 -5.59 6.08
C ARG A 40 5.88 -5.42 7.53
N ILE A 41 7.15 -5.09 7.73
CA ILE A 41 7.74 -4.87 9.06
C ILE A 41 7.07 -3.68 9.76
N GLU A 42 6.83 -2.59 9.04
CA GLU A 42 6.13 -1.40 9.56
C GLU A 42 4.72 -1.74 10.05
N LEU A 43 3.96 -2.54 9.28
CA LEU A 43 2.61 -2.94 9.66
C LEU A 43 2.60 -3.87 10.88
N GLU A 44 3.55 -4.80 10.94
CA GLU A 44 3.69 -5.74 12.06
C GLU A 44 4.04 -4.99 13.36
N SER A 45 5.03 -4.10 13.33
CA SER A 45 5.42 -3.33 14.50
C SER A 45 4.35 -2.33 14.95
N GLN A 46 3.65 -1.69 13.99
CA GLN A 46 2.55 -0.78 14.31
C GLN A 46 1.37 -1.52 14.97
N SER A 47 1.09 -2.75 14.55
CA SER A 47 0.02 -3.57 15.16
C SER A 47 0.33 -3.93 16.62
N ALA A 48 1.60 -4.21 16.95
CA ALA A 48 2.04 -4.53 18.30
C ALA A 48 1.83 -3.35 19.27
N ILE A 49 2.10 -2.12 18.83
CA ILE A 49 1.82 -0.90 19.63
C ILE A 49 0.33 -0.79 19.94
N TYR A 50 -0.53 -0.95 18.93
CA TYR A 50 -1.98 -0.83 19.14
C TYR A 50 -2.49 -1.89 20.12
N PHE A 51 -1.97 -3.11 20.02
CA PHE A 51 -2.29 -4.19 20.96
C PHE A 51 -1.88 -3.83 22.39
N ASN A 52 -0.62 -3.45 22.61
CA ASN A 52 -0.10 -3.08 23.92
C ASN A 52 -0.84 -1.87 24.53
N PHE A 53 -1.21 -0.91 23.68
CA PHE A 53 -2.01 0.24 24.10
C PHE A 53 -3.42 -0.17 24.55
N LEU A 54 -4.10 -1.05 23.81
CA LEU A 54 -5.41 -1.56 24.18
C LEU A 54 -5.37 -2.39 25.46
N GLU A 55 -4.37 -3.26 25.61
CA GLU A 55 -4.15 -4.05 26.83
C GLU A 55 -3.93 -3.14 28.05
N THR A 56 -3.15 -2.07 27.90
CA THR A 56 -2.91 -1.09 28.96
C THR A 56 -4.19 -0.34 29.36
N ILE A 57 -5.05 0.01 28.41
CA ILE A 57 -6.34 0.67 28.69
C ILE A 57 -7.28 -0.28 29.43
N GLN A 58 -7.40 -1.53 28.96
CA GLN A 58 -8.27 -2.52 29.57
C GLN A 58 -7.79 -2.94 30.97
N GLY A 59 -6.47 -3.05 31.15
CA GLY A 59 -5.82 -3.42 32.41
C GLY A 59 -5.48 -2.24 33.33
N LEU A 60 -5.97 -1.02 33.04
CA LEU A 60 -5.52 0.19 33.72
C LEU A 60 -5.72 0.13 35.24
N SER A 61 -6.87 -0.36 35.70
CA SER A 61 -7.17 -0.52 37.13
C SER A 61 -6.15 -1.43 37.82
N THR A 62 -5.86 -2.59 37.23
CA THR A 62 -4.86 -3.57 37.69
C THR A 62 -3.47 -2.94 37.76
N ILE A 63 -3.03 -2.24 36.72
CA ILE A 63 -1.70 -1.59 36.69
C ILE A 63 -1.56 -0.55 37.81
N GLN A 64 -2.63 0.17 38.11
CA GLN A 64 -2.65 1.17 39.17
C GLN A 64 -2.61 0.54 40.57
N THR A 65 -3.38 -0.52 40.80
CA THR A 65 -3.41 -1.21 42.11
C THR A 65 -2.08 -1.90 42.41
N PHE A 66 -1.44 -2.51 41.42
CA PHE A 66 -0.13 -3.14 41.57
C PHE A 66 1.06 -2.17 41.48
N GLN A 67 0.82 -0.87 41.24
CA GLN A 67 1.86 0.16 41.08
C GLN A 67 2.87 -0.13 39.95
N TRP A 68 2.45 -0.84 38.90
CA TRP A 68 3.31 -1.26 37.77
C TRP A 68 3.41 -0.22 36.65
N ARG A 69 3.06 1.04 36.91
CA ARG A 69 3.09 2.11 35.90
C ARG A 69 4.47 2.28 35.24
N LYS A 70 5.55 2.25 36.02
CA LYS A 70 6.93 2.42 35.52
C LYS A 70 7.39 1.27 34.62
N PRO A 71 7.32 -0.02 35.02
CA PRO A 71 7.74 -1.12 34.15
C PRO A 71 6.90 -1.22 32.88
N VAL A 72 5.59 -0.98 32.96
CA VAL A 72 4.71 -0.95 31.78
C VAL A 72 5.10 0.19 30.83
N ALA A 73 5.37 1.39 31.36
CA ALA A 73 5.81 2.51 30.54
C ALA A 73 7.16 2.26 29.84
N LEU A 74 8.11 1.59 30.52
CA LEU A 74 9.38 1.20 29.91
C LEU A 74 9.20 0.17 28.80
N GLY A 75 8.33 -0.82 29.01
CA GLY A 75 7.99 -1.80 27.97
C GLY A 75 7.32 -1.16 26.75
N PHE A 76 6.40 -0.21 26.99
CA PHE A 76 5.77 0.56 25.92
C PHE A 76 6.78 1.42 25.16
N ALA A 77 7.72 2.07 25.85
CA ALA A 77 8.78 2.85 25.21
C ALA A 77 9.69 1.98 24.32
N ALA A 78 10.07 0.79 24.79
CA ALA A 78 10.87 -0.15 23.97
C ALA A 78 10.12 -0.63 22.71
N CYS A 79 8.83 -0.93 22.84
CA CYS A 79 7.97 -1.30 21.70
C CYS A 79 7.81 -0.12 20.72
N LEU A 80 7.73 1.11 21.24
CA LEU A 80 7.68 2.32 20.43
C LEU A 80 8.97 2.52 19.62
N ASP A 81 10.13 2.37 20.26
CA ASP A 81 11.43 2.48 19.60
C ASP A 81 11.57 1.47 18.45
N GLU A 82 11.14 0.22 18.68
CA GLU A 82 11.14 -0.84 17.66
C GLU A 82 10.23 -0.50 16.48
N ALA A 83 9.05 0.09 16.71
CA ALA A 83 8.18 0.49 15.61
C ALA A 83 8.62 1.77 14.89
N GLN A 84 9.42 2.64 15.54
CA GLN A 84 9.97 3.82 14.89
C GLN A 84 11.09 3.48 13.88
N GLN A 85 11.84 2.40 14.12
CA GLN A 85 12.92 1.97 13.23
C GLN A 85 12.49 1.76 11.76
N PRO A 86 11.44 0.97 11.42
CA PRO A 86 11.00 0.78 10.04
C PRO A 86 10.46 2.07 9.42
N LEU A 87 9.81 2.93 10.21
CA LEU A 87 9.33 4.24 9.76
C LEU A 87 10.48 5.16 9.34
N TYR A 88 11.56 5.18 10.13
CA TYR A 88 12.77 5.91 9.79
C TYR A 88 13.44 5.35 8.52
N LEU A 89 13.56 4.02 8.41
CA LEU A 89 14.11 3.37 7.23
C LEU A 89 13.31 3.71 5.96
N ARG A 90 11.99 3.87 6.08
CA ARG A 90 11.10 4.22 4.96
C ARG A 90 11.40 5.63 4.44
N LEU A 91 11.63 6.57 5.35
CA LEU A 91 12.03 7.94 5.02
C LEU A 91 13.43 7.97 4.38
N CYS A 92 14.37 7.20 4.91
CA CYS A 92 15.71 7.06 4.32
C CYS A 92 15.65 6.47 2.91
N LEU A 93 14.82 5.46 2.68
CA LEU A 93 14.63 4.85 1.36
C LEU A 93 14.05 5.85 0.35
N GLN A 94 13.11 6.69 0.78
CA GLN A 94 12.55 7.74 -0.07
C GLN A 94 13.59 8.81 -0.43
N ARG A 95 14.42 9.24 0.54
CA ARG A 95 15.52 10.17 0.28
C ARG A 95 16.57 9.56 -0.65
N TRP A 96 16.91 8.29 -0.44
CA TRP A 96 17.85 7.56 -1.29
C TRP A 96 17.38 7.52 -2.75
N LEU A 97 16.10 7.22 -3.00
CA LEU A 97 15.53 7.23 -4.34
C LEU A 97 15.68 8.61 -5.01
N ASN A 98 15.38 9.69 -4.29
CA ASN A 98 15.52 11.05 -4.81
C ASN A 98 16.98 11.33 -5.21
N VAL A 99 17.94 11.04 -4.32
CA VAL A 99 19.37 11.25 -4.57
C VAL A 99 19.85 10.45 -5.78
N VAL A 100 19.42 9.19 -5.93
CA VAL A 100 19.80 8.36 -7.08
C VAL A 100 19.22 8.92 -8.38
N LEU A 101 17.95 9.33 -8.41
CA LEU A 101 17.34 9.88 -9.62
C LEU A 101 17.98 11.23 -10.02
N ASP A 102 18.26 12.08 -9.03
CA ASP A 102 18.97 13.35 -9.25
C ASP A 102 20.40 13.13 -9.77
N MET A 103 21.10 12.11 -9.26
CA MET A 103 22.43 11.75 -9.75
C MET A 103 22.40 11.29 -11.21
N VAL A 104 21.43 10.44 -11.58
CA VAL A 104 21.26 9.99 -12.98
C VAL A 104 21.02 11.18 -13.90
N VAL A 105 20.21 12.14 -13.45
CA VAL A 105 19.89 13.34 -14.23
C VAL A 105 21.08 14.29 -14.32
N ALA A 106 21.87 14.43 -13.25
CA ALA A 106 23.12 15.16 -13.29
C ALA A 106 24.11 14.54 -14.30
N CYS A 107 24.25 13.21 -14.30
CA CYS A 107 25.09 12.51 -15.29
C CYS A 107 24.59 12.73 -16.73
N LEU A 108 23.28 12.68 -16.97
CA LEU A 108 22.70 12.96 -18.29
C LEU A 108 22.93 14.41 -18.72
N ALA A 109 22.76 15.38 -17.81
CA ALA A 109 23.00 16.78 -18.08
C ALA A 109 24.47 17.04 -18.47
N VAL A 110 25.42 16.49 -17.69
CA VAL A 110 26.86 16.57 -18.01
C VAL A 110 27.17 15.91 -19.35
N GLY A 111 26.58 14.73 -19.62
CA GLY A 111 26.74 14.03 -20.89
C GLY A 111 26.28 14.84 -22.10
N ILE A 112 25.14 15.53 -21.99
CA ILE A 112 24.61 16.38 -23.07
C ILE A 112 25.48 17.61 -23.30
N VAL A 113 25.92 18.28 -22.23
CA VAL A 113 26.82 19.43 -22.34
C VAL A 113 28.16 18.99 -22.96
N TRP A 114 28.71 17.86 -22.53
CA TRP A 114 29.94 17.31 -23.09
C TRP A 114 29.78 16.95 -24.58
N LEU A 115 28.69 16.29 -24.97
CA LEU A 115 28.41 15.99 -26.38
C LEU A 115 28.23 17.26 -27.23
N ALA A 116 27.57 18.29 -26.70
CA ALA A 116 27.40 19.57 -27.39
C ALA A 116 28.76 20.24 -27.66
N VAL A 117 29.67 20.23 -26.66
CA VAL A 117 31.03 20.76 -26.80
C VAL A 117 31.90 19.89 -27.74
N ALA A 118 31.77 18.56 -27.67
CA ALA A 118 32.49 17.64 -28.55
C ALA A 118 32.06 17.80 -30.02
N ALA A 119 30.77 18.03 -30.27
CA ALA A 119 30.24 18.29 -31.60
C ALA A 119 30.76 19.61 -32.19
N THR A 120 30.92 20.67 -31.39
CA THR A 120 31.52 21.92 -31.85
C THR A 120 33.02 21.83 -32.16
N ASN A 121 33.73 20.91 -31.50
CA ASN A 121 35.17 20.68 -31.72
C ASN A 121 35.47 19.59 -32.77
N GLY A 122 34.45 19.08 -33.49
CA GLY A 122 34.62 18.05 -34.53
C GLY A 122 34.96 16.64 -34.02
N ALA A 123 34.91 16.41 -32.71
CA ALA A 123 35.29 15.16 -32.04
C ALA A 123 34.07 14.34 -31.58
N ALA A 124 32.94 14.40 -32.30
CA ALA A 124 31.74 13.66 -31.93
C ALA A 124 31.95 12.15 -32.14
N ILE A 125 31.93 11.39 -31.04
CA ILE A 125 32.17 9.93 -31.00
C ILE A 125 30.94 9.12 -31.46
N LEU A 126 29.77 9.75 -31.56
CA LEU A 126 28.51 9.12 -31.98
C LEU A 126 27.91 9.90 -33.17
N PRO A 127 27.62 9.24 -34.31
CA PRO A 127 26.89 9.87 -35.40
C PRO A 127 25.44 10.12 -34.95
N LEU A 128 25.20 11.30 -34.40
CA LEU A 128 23.85 11.81 -34.24
C LEU A 128 23.37 12.25 -35.63
N PRO A 129 22.12 11.96 -36.04
CA PRO A 129 21.54 12.49 -37.28
C PRO A 129 21.37 14.00 -37.10
N THR A 130 22.45 14.75 -37.31
CA THR A 130 22.42 16.17 -37.55
C THR A 130 21.79 16.33 -38.93
N THR A 131 20.53 16.74 -38.94
CA THR A 131 19.93 17.30 -40.14
C THR A 131 20.88 18.41 -40.60
N SER A 132 21.48 18.17 -41.76
CA SER A 132 22.25 19.09 -42.60
C SER A 132 22.30 20.55 -42.11
N ALA A 133 23.51 21.01 -41.78
CA ALA A 133 23.95 22.41 -41.84
C ALA A 133 23.54 23.42 -40.74
N GLY A 134 23.23 23.00 -39.51
CA GLY A 134 23.01 23.94 -38.39
C GLY A 134 23.93 23.70 -37.20
N THR A 135 24.74 24.68 -36.84
CA THR A 135 25.43 24.76 -35.53
C THR A 135 24.43 24.49 -34.41
N ILE A 136 24.77 23.64 -33.43
CA ILE A 136 23.95 23.43 -32.24
C ILE A 136 23.89 24.77 -31.49
N THR A 137 22.81 25.54 -31.70
CA THR A 137 22.60 26.81 -30.98
C THR A 137 22.49 26.54 -29.48
N GLY A 138 23.20 27.31 -28.66
CA GLY A 138 23.15 27.16 -27.18
C GLY A 138 21.73 27.18 -26.59
N GLY A 139 20.78 27.83 -27.27
CA GLY A 139 19.36 27.78 -26.93
C GLY A 139 18.75 26.37 -26.98
N GLN A 140 19.12 25.53 -27.95
CA GLN A 140 18.62 24.15 -28.05
C GLN A 140 19.14 23.28 -26.90
N VAL A 141 20.40 23.48 -26.48
CA VAL A 141 20.98 22.81 -25.32
C VAL A 141 20.26 23.23 -24.04
N GLY A 142 19.98 24.53 -23.88
CA GLY A 142 19.22 25.05 -22.74
C GLY A 142 17.81 24.48 -22.65
N VAL A 143 17.10 24.38 -23.79
CA VAL A 143 15.77 23.76 -23.86
C VAL A 143 15.86 22.27 -23.47
N ALA A 144 16.84 21.53 -23.99
CA ALA A 144 17.02 20.11 -23.65
C ALA A 144 17.28 19.88 -22.15
N LEU A 145 18.13 20.71 -21.53
CA LEU A 145 18.42 20.64 -20.10
C LEU A 145 17.18 20.91 -19.24
N ASN A 146 16.39 21.94 -19.60
CA ASN A 146 15.16 22.27 -18.88
C ASN A 146 14.13 21.12 -18.98
N ILE A 147 13.97 20.54 -20.18
CA ILE A 147 13.08 19.42 -20.40
C ILE A 147 13.48 18.22 -19.52
N ILE A 148 14.76 17.90 -19.44
CA ILE A 148 15.27 16.79 -18.61
C ILE A 148 15.00 17.02 -17.13
N LEU A 149 15.25 18.25 -16.64
CA LEU A 149 14.99 18.61 -15.25
C LEU A 149 13.51 18.45 -14.89
N VAL A 150 12.60 18.96 -15.73
CA VAL A 150 11.16 18.81 -15.54
C VAL A 150 10.73 17.34 -15.63
N THR A 151 11.34 16.56 -16.52
CA THR A 151 11.08 15.12 -16.65
C THR A 151 11.49 14.36 -15.39
N ASN A 152 12.65 14.68 -14.79
CA ASN A 152 13.08 14.07 -13.53
C ASN A 152 12.06 14.29 -12.41
N THR A 153 11.64 15.53 -12.20
CA THR A 153 10.69 15.86 -11.13
C THR A 153 9.33 15.19 -11.32
N THR A 154 8.85 15.07 -12.56
CA THR A 154 7.61 14.36 -12.87
C THR A 154 7.74 12.85 -12.68
N LEU A 155 8.90 12.27 -13.03
CA LEU A 155 9.20 10.86 -12.80
C LEU A 155 9.29 10.52 -11.31
N LEU A 156 9.94 11.36 -10.49
CA LEU A 156 9.94 11.23 -9.03
C LEU A 156 8.52 11.19 -8.48
N ARG A 157 7.68 12.15 -8.90
CA ARG A 157 6.27 12.22 -8.48
C ARG A 157 5.49 10.99 -8.93
N LEU A 158 5.75 10.48 -10.13
CA LEU A 158 5.11 9.27 -10.64
C LEU A 158 5.49 8.04 -9.81
N VAL A 159 6.77 7.84 -9.49
CA VAL A 159 7.22 6.70 -8.67
C VAL A 159 6.64 6.80 -7.25
N GLN A 160 6.57 8.00 -6.68
CA GLN A 160 5.92 8.23 -5.37
C GLN A 160 4.43 7.93 -5.43
N ALA A 161 3.72 8.42 -6.46
CA ALA A 161 2.30 8.16 -6.66
C ALA A 161 2.00 6.66 -6.87
N TRP A 162 2.81 5.98 -7.68
CA TRP A 162 2.73 4.53 -7.88
C TRP A 162 2.92 3.76 -6.57
N THR A 163 3.92 4.15 -5.77
CA THR A 163 4.18 3.52 -4.46
C THR A 163 3.00 3.71 -3.51
N ASN A 164 2.42 4.92 -3.47
CA ASN A 164 1.24 5.19 -2.65
C ASN A 164 0.02 4.37 -3.14
N LEU A 165 -0.16 4.25 -4.45
CA LEU A 165 -1.23 3.44 -5.05
C LEU A 165 -1.09 1.96 -4.66
N GLU A 166 0.11 1.40 -4.75
CA GLU A 166 0.40 0.01 -4.35
C GLU A 166 0.03 -0.24 -2.87
N ILE A 167 0.36 0.70 -1.99
CA ILE A 167 0.01 0.61 -0.55
C ILE A 167 -1.51 0.62 -0.37
N SER A 168 -2.22 1.51 -1.06
CA SER A 168 -3.68 1.60 -1.00
C SER A 168 -4.36 0.34 -1.56
N LEU A 169 -3.87 -0.20 -2.68
CA LEU A 169 -4.32 -1.47 -3.26
C LEU A 169 -4.16 -2.63 -2.28
N GLY A 170 -3.04 -2.71 -1.56
CA GLY A 170 -2.81 -3.73 -0.54
C GLY A 170 -3.78 -3.63 0.65
N ALA A 171 -4.26 -2.44 1.00
CA ALA A 171 -5.31 -2.28 2.00
C ALA A 171 -6.67 -2.75 1.49
N VAL A 172 -7.01 -2.41 0.24
CA VAL A 172 -8.26 -2.86 -0.41
C VAL A 172 -8.28 -4.38 -0.59
N ALA A 173 -7.15 -4.99 -0.96
CA ALA A 173 -7.04 -6.44 -1.10
C ALA A 173 -7.36 -7.16 0.22
N ARG A 174 -6.82 -6.69 1.34
CA ARG A 174 -7.11 -7.24 2.68
C ARG A 174 -8.56 -7.04 3.10
N LEU A 175 -9.17 -5.90 2.76
CA LEU A 175 -10.61 -5.68 3.01
C LEU A 175 -11.47 -6.63 2.18
N ARG A 176 -11.12 -6.85 0.92
CA ARG A 176 -11.84 -7.79 0.05
C ARG A 176 -11.73 -9.21 0.59
N GLU A 177 -10.54 -9.63 1.00
CA GLU A 177 -10.29 -10.94 1.63
C GLU A 177 -11.13 -11.10 2.91
N ALA A 178 -11.15 -10.09 3.79
CA ALA A 178 -11.99 -10.10 4.99
C ALA A 178 -13.49 -10.22 4.66
N VAL A 179 -13.98 -9.56 3.60
CA VAL A 179 -15.39 -9.64 3.17
C VAL A 179 -15.73 -11.01 2.59
N GLU A 180 -14.80 -11.64 1.87
CA GLU A 180 -15.02 -12.91 1.18
C GLU A 180 -14.87 -14.12 2.11
N GLU A 181 -13.97 -14.05 3.09
CA GLU A 181 -13.70 -15.13 4.05
C GLU A 181 -14.59 -15.10 5.29
N THR A 182 -15.21 -13.96 5.61
CA THR A 182 -16.12 -13.89 6.77
C THR A 182 -17.41 -14.63 6.44
N PRO A 183 -17.75 -15.73 7.16
CA PRO A 183 -19.03 -16.40 6.97
C PRO A 183 -20.15 -15.41 7.31
N GLN A 184 -20.95 -15.05 6.31
CA GLN A 184 -22.16 -14.26 6.51
C GLN A 184 -23.13 -15.11 7.33
N GLU A 185 -23.56 -14.61 8.50
CA GLU A 185 -24.70 -15.20 9.19
C GLU A 185 -25.90 -15.19 8.22
N GLU A 186 -26.55 -16.34 8.05
CA GLU A 186 -27.69 -16.47 7.14
C GLU A 186 -28.74 -15.41 7.45
N ASN A 187 -29.26 -14.75 6.41
CA ASN A 187 -30.15 -13.61 6.52
C ASN A 187 -31.39 -13.99 7.32
N ARG A 188 -31.39 -13.63 8.61
CA ARG A 188 -32.43 -13.94 9.62
C ARG A 188 -33.85 -13.71 9.08
N SER A 189 -34.04 -12.75 8.17
CA SER A 189 -35.34 -12.40 7.59
C SER A 189 -35.92 -13.45 6.63
N GLU A 190 -35.09 -14.19 5.89
CA GLU A 190 -35.53 -15.24 4.96
C GLU A 190 -35.86 -16.53 5.69
N VAL A 191 -35.03 -16.88 6.68
CA VAL A 191 -35.28 -17.97 7.63
C VAL A 191 -36.61 -17.71 8.37
N GLN A 192 -36.85 -16.49 8.86
CA GLN A 192 -38.12 -16.14 9.54
C GLN A 192 -39.37 -16.19 8.64
N ARG A 193 -39.26 -15.92 7.33
CA ARG A 193 -40.41 -15.95 6.39
C ARG A 193 -40.78 -17.37 5.96
N GLN A 194 -39.79 -18.18 5.61
CA GLN A 194 -40.02 -19.57 5.22
C GLN A 194 -40.63 -20.38 6.37
N HIS A 195 -40.22 -20.07 7.58
CA HIS A 195 -40.75 -20.67 8.78
C HIS A 195 -42.24 -20.31 8.99
N ARG A 196 -42.59 -19.02 8.99
CA ARG A 196 -43.97 -18.54 9.19
C ARG A 196 -45.05 -19.20 8.31
N GLU A 197 -44.72 -19.58 7.08
CA GLU A 197 -45.67 -20.22 6.16
C GLU A 197 -45.91 -21.71 6.47
N ARG A 198 -44.95 -22.39 7.11
CA ARG A 198 -44.97 -23.83 7.37
C ARG A 198 -45.79 -24.20 8.61
N TRP A 199 -45.90 -23.33 9.61
CA TRP A 199 -46.68 -23.59 10.83
C TRP A 199 -48.16 -23.25 10.72
N ARG A 200 -48.55 -22.51 9.68
CA ARG A 200 -49.96 -22.15 9.46
C ARG A 200 -50.84 -23.36 9.06
N TYR A 201 -50.23 -24.50 8.72
CA TYR A 201 -50.93 -25.72 8.26
C TYR A 201 -50.61 -27.00 9.07
N GLY A 202 -49.91 -26.92 10.22
CA GLY A 202 -49.45 -28.08 11.00
C GLY A 202 -50.31 -28.42 12.22
N ASN A 203 -50.83 -29.64 12.29
CA ASN A 203 -51.70 -30.15 13.36
C ASN A 203 -50.95 -30.39 14.69
N ILE A 204 -51.60 -30.09 15.81
CA ILE A 204 -50.99 -29.89 17.16
C ILE A 204 -50.58 -31.20 17.86
N GLU A 205 -50.98 -32.37 17.36
CA GLU A 205 -50.71 -33.67 18.01
C GLU A 205 -49.26 -34.18 17.91
N ASN A 206 -48.39 -33.53 17.12
CA ASN A 206 -46.99 -33.96 16.95
C ASN A 206 -45.95 -33.04 17.63
N ALA A 207 -46.38 -32.12 18.49
CA ALA A 207 -45.51 -31.10 19.10
C ALA A 207 -44.33 -31.67 19.91
N GLY A 208 -44.43 -32.90 20.44
CA GLY A 208 -43.36 -33.55 21.19
C GLY A 208 -42.25 -34.20 20.35
N ARG A 209 -42.39 -34.25 19.02
CA ARG A 209 -41.47 -35.03 18.14
C ARG A 209 -40.84 -34.21 17.02
N LEU A 210 -41.06 -32.90 17.00
CA LEU A 210 -40.55 -31.96 15.99
C LEU A 210 -39.73 -30.85 16.66
N ALA A 211 -38.62 -31.25 17.29
CA ALA A 211 -37.51 -30.34 17.51
C ALA A 211 -36.92 -30.00 16.13
N GLY A 212 -37.36 -28.89 15.55
CA GLY A 212 -36.98 -28.51 14.18
C GLY A 212 -37.50 -27.14 13.77
N ASN A 213 -36.90 -26.10 14.37
CA ASN A 213 -36.69 -24.76 13.80
C ASN A 213 -37.79 -23.68 13.78
N GLU A 214 -38.87 -23.70 14.58
CA GLU A 214 -39.71 -22.48 14.69
C GLU A 214 -40.08 -22.04 16.08
N ILE A 215 -39.93 -20.73 16.25
CA ILE A 215 -40.08 -19.98 17.47
C ILE A 215 -41.43 -19.23 17.39
N PRO A 216 -42.36 -19.41 18.35
CA PRO A 216 -43.66 -18.75 18.33
C PRO A 216 -43.57 -17.22 18.54
N ASN A 217 -44.58 -16.45 18.12
CA ASN A 217 -44.58 -14.98 18.15
C ASN A 217 -44.53 -14.35 19.55
N ASN A 218 -44.93 -15.09 20.59
CA ASN A 218 -44.90 -14.70 22.00
C ASN A 218 -43.69 -15.32 22.74
N TRP A 219 -42.72 -15.85 21.98
CA TRP A 219 -41.49 -16.35 22.54
C TRP A 219 -40.59 -15.23 23.07
N PRO A 220 -39.89 -15.46 24.20
CA PRO A 220 -39.98 -16.64 25.05
C PRO A 220 -41.17 -16.54 26.04
N GLU A 221 -42.11 -17.50 25.98
CA GLU A 221 -43.24 -17.58 26.92
C GLU A 221 -42.83 -18.15 28.30
N ALA A 222 -41.89 -19.11 28.30
CA ALA A 222 -41.33 -19.73 29.49
C ALA A 222 -39.83 -19.99 29.26
N GLY A 223 -38.99 -19.67 30.24
CA GLY A 223 -37.52 -19.75 30.14
C GLY A 223 -36.95 -21.16 30.31
N ASP A 224 -37.66 -22.20 29.88
CA ASP A 224 -37.21 -23.60 30.04
C ASP A 224 -36.20 -23.97 28.94
N VAL A 225 -34.90 -23.86 29.26
CA VAL A 225 -33.80 -24.16 28.35
C VAL A 225 -33.26 -25.55 28.65
N LYS A 226 -33.45 -26.49 27.72
CA LYS A 226 -32.94 -27.87 27.83
C LYS A 226 -31.81 -28.11 26.83
N PHE A 227 -30.60 -28.33 27.34
CA PHE A 227 -29.45 -28.72 26.52
C PHE A 227 -29.46 -30.24 26.29
N SER A 228 -29.47 -30.67 25.03
CA SER A 228 -29.38 -32.09 24.65
C SER A 228 -28.17 -32.34 23.75
N ASN A 229 -27.19 -33.10 24.23
CA ASN A 229 -25.97 -33.48 23.49
C ASN A 229 -25.23 -32.31 22.83
N VAL A 230 -25.12 -31.18 23.54
CA VAL A 230 -24.34 -30.04 23.06
C VAL A 230 -22.88 -30.25 23.46
N THR A 231 -22.00 -30.33 22.47
CA THR A 231 -20.55 -30.34 22.68
C THR A 231 -19.98 -29.07 22.07
N ALA A 232 -19.42 -28.21 22.90
CA ALA A 232 -18.67 -27.04 22.47
C ALA A 232 -17.18 -27.38 22.56
N SER A 233 -16.46 -27.17 21.47
CA SER A 233 -15.00 -27.23 21.46
C SER A 233 -14.50 -25.93 20.87
N TYR A 234 -13.66 -25.23 21.64
CA TYR A 234 -12.83 -24.18 21.06
C TYR A 234 -11.71 -24.86 20.25
N ARG A 235 -11.31 -24.20 19.17
CA ARG A 235 -10.17 -24.61 18.34
C ARG A 235 -8.92 -23.87 18.79
#